data_AF-W5M9V8-F1
#
_entry.id   AF-W5M9V8-F1
#
_cell.length_a   1.000
_cell.length_b   1.000
_cell.length_c   1.000
_cell.angle_alpha   90.00
_cell.angle_beta   90.00
_cell.angle_gamma   90.00
#
_symmetry.space_group_name_H-M   'P 1'
#
loop_
_entity.id
_entity.type
_entity.pdbx_description
1 polymer ?
#
loop_
_entity_poly.entity_id
_entity_poly.type
_entity_poly.pdbx_seq_one_letter_code
_entity_poly.pdbx_strand_id
1 'polypeptide(L)'
;TEAMASARGLDRRTLDKVGRRLQRLQKLCENPRLGLRNSPPYLPELVPDTLGHLRLVWGSRGGAAAASDEAEYLGLLLRHLLDKADRAVLLFKDGREKMFDENSSHRRNLTKLSLIFSHMLSELRSLFPGGHFQGDTYRLTKSDAAEFWRRAFGSRCVVPWSSFKQQLRQVHSFEEGMESMALKSTLDLTCNEHISIFEFDIFTLLFQPWSTLLRNWNHLAVTHPGYMAFLTYDQVKSRLEKYSNRPGSYIYRLSCTRMGQWAIGHVTEDGSIVQTIPHNTPLYQALVQGYREGVYLYPDGRDINPDLSCLCESVNKGRIKVTQVTQYLPVLSVQRPVSVSVLTPLSLSAVFMYWSVQSVCLY
;
A
#
# COMPACT_ATOMS: atom_id res chain seq x y z
N THR A 1 25.86 1.69 -26.58
CA THR A 1 26.82 2.77 -26.28
C THR A 1 27.33 2.62 -24.85
N GLU A 2 28.53 3.12 -24.54
CA GLU A 2 29.20 2.97 -23.23
C GLU A 2 28.32 3.35 -22.02
N ALA A 3 27.41 4.30 -22.18
CA ALA A 3 26.42 4.68 -21.17
C ALA A 3 25.52 3.51 -20.73
N MET A 4 25.08 2.64 -21.66
CA MET A 4 24.25 1.47 -21.34
C MET A 4 25.06 0.37 -20.65
N ALA A 5 26.35 0.22 -20.99
CA ALA A 5 27.25 -0.72 -20.32
C ALA A 5 27.60 -0.25 -18.90
N SER A 6 27.79 1.06 -18.71
CA SER A 6 27.98 1.71 -17.41
C SER A 6 26.75 1.58 -16.51
N ALA A 7 25.55 1.83 -17.05
CA ALA A 7 24.28 1.65 -16.34
C ALA A 7 24.07 0.19 -15.90
N ARG A 8 24.32 -0.78 -16.80
CA ARG A 8 24.27 -2.22 -16.47
C ARG A 8 25.27 -2.61 -15.37
N GLY A 9 26.47 -2.02 -15.38
CA GLY A 9 27.47 -2.22 -14.33
C GLY A 9 27.05 -1.65 -12.98
N LEU A 10 26.40 -0.50 -12.98
CA LEU A 10 25.83 0.14 -11.79
C LEU A 10 24.67 -0.67 -11.20
N ASP A 11 23.79 -1.18 -12.06
CA ASP A 11 22.67 -2.04 -11.67
C ASP A 11 23.16 -3.32 -11.00
N ARG A 12 24.17 -3.99 -11.58
CA ARG A 12 24.70 -5.24 -11.00
C ARG A 12 25.35 -5.01 -9.63
N ARG A 13 26.11 -3.92 -9.47
CA ARG A 13 26.66 -3.53 -8.15
C ARG A 13 25.56 -3.24 -7.14
N THR A 14 24.46 -2.63 -7.57
CA THR A 14 23.33 -2.28 -6.71
C THR A 14 22.54 -3.53 -6.33
N LEU A 15 22.33 -4.45 -7.27
CA LEU A 15 21.75 -5.78 -7.03
C LEU A 15 22.54 -6.56 -5.98
N ASP A 16 23.88 -6.58 -6.05
CA ASP A 16 24.71 -7.25 -5.05
C ASP A 16 24.58 -6.61 -3.66
N LYS A 17 24.46 -5.27 -3.60
CA LYS A 17 24.22 -4.54 -2.34
C LYS A 17 22.86 -4.91 -1.75
N VAL A 18 21.80 -4.88 -2.57
CA VAL A 18 20.45 -5.31 -2.20
C VAL A 18 20.49 -6.74 -1.66
N GLY A 19 21.15 -7.66 -2.38
CA GLY A 19 21.31 -9.05 -1.97
C GLY A 19 21.89 -9.20 -0.57
N ARG A 20 23.02 -8.52 -0.30
CA ARG A 20 23.66 -8.54 1.02
C ARG A 20 22.78 -7.95 2.12
N ARG A 21 22.03 -6.87 1.83
CA ARG A 21 21.15 -6.22 2.83
C ARG A 21 19.94 -7.08 3.14
N LEU A 22 19.30 -7.66 2.14
CA LEU A 22 18.19 -8.58 2.31
C LEU A 22 18.60 -9.83 3.09
N GLN A 23 19.75 -10.45 2.78
CA GLN A 23 20.27 -11.57 3.57
C GLN A 23 20.53 -11.20 5.04
N ARG A 24 21.00 -9.98 5.31
CA ARG A 24 21.16 -9.50 6.68
C ARG A 24 19.80 -9.32 7.37
N LEU A 25 18.81 -8.76 6.68
CA LEU A 25 17.45 -8.62 7.20
C LEU A 25 16.82 -9.97 7.52
N GLN A 26 17.01 -10.97 6.65
CA GLN A 26 16.53 -12.33 6.88
C GLN A 26 17.05 -12.89 8.20
N LYS A 27 18.37 -12.85 8.42
CA LYS A 27 19.00 -13.31 9.67
C LYS A 27 18.46 -12.60 10.91
N LEU A 28 18.14 -11.31 10.80
CA LEU A 28 17.52 -10.56 11.90
C LEU A 28 16.11 -11.06 12.20
N CYS A 29 15.32 -11.37 11.16
CA CYS A 29 13.94 -11.86 11.27
C CYS A 29 13.85 -13.31 11.76
N GLU A 30 14.91 -14.10 11.60
CA GLU A 30 14.99 -15.49 12.07
C GLU A 30 15.17 -15.61 13.60
N ASN A 31 15.37 -14.50 14.32
CA ASN A 31 15.50 -14.53 15.77
C ASN A 31 14.19 -15.00 16.44
N PRO A 32 14.18 -16.15 17.16
CA PRO A 32 12.96 -16.70 17.76
C PRO A 32 12.28 -15.77 18.77
N ARG A 33 13.05 -14.88 19.43
CA ARG A 33 12.51 -13.88 20.38
C ARG A 33 11.57 -12.88 19.72
N LEU A 34 11.61 -12.74 18.39
CA LEU A 34 10.66 -11.90 17.69
C LEU A 34 9.24 -12.49 17.71
N GLY A 35 9.08 -13.81 17.74
CA GLY A 35 7.75 -14.41 17.65
C GLY A 35 6.99 -13.98 16.38
N LEU A 36 7.68 -13.85 15.24
CA LEU A 36 7.01 -13.55 13.98
C LEU A 36 6.08 -14.71 13.64
N ARG A 37 4.77 -14.43 13.60
CA ARG A 37 3.77 -15.39 13.19
C ARG A 37 3.91 -15.70 11.72
N ASN A 38 3.70 -16.95 11.34
CA ASN A 38 3.66 -17.36 9.93
C ASN A 38 2.33 -16.94 9.27
N SER A 39 2.08 -15.63 9.25
CA SER A 39 0.93 -15.01 8.62
C SER A 39 1.40 -13.91 7.65
N PRO A 40 0.82 -13.80 6.45
CA PRO A 40 1.21 -12.76 5.51
C PRO A 40 0.95 -11.33 6.06
N PRO A 41 1.88 -10.38 5.90
CA PRO A 41 3.18 -10.49 5.23
C PRO A 41 4.30 -11.05 6.12
N TYR A 42 4.88 -12.19 5.73
CA TYR A 42 5.88 -12.90 6.51
C TYR A 42 7.30 -12.70 5.93
N LEU A 43 8.10 -11.83 6.57
CA LEU A 43 9.43 -11.45 6.07
C LEU A 43 10.39 -12.62 5.81
N PRO A 44 10.46 -13.66 6.66
CA PRO A 44 11.33 -14.81 6.40
C PRO A 44 11.02 -15.56 5.10
N GLU A 45 9.80 -15.48 4.56
CA GLU A 45 9.45 -15.99 3.22
C GLU A 45 9.63 -14.92 2.14
N LEU A 46 9.17 -13.69 2.39
CA LEU A 46 9.23 -12.58 1.42
C LEU A 46 10.65 -12.27 0.95
N VAL A 47 11.63 -12.33 1.87
CA VAL A 47 13.02 -11.98 1.55
C VAL A 47 13.67 -13.00 0.59
N PRO A 48 13.69 -14.31 0.89
CA PRO A 48 14.13 -15.33 -0.06
C PRO A 48 13.39 -15.28 -1.39
N ASP A 49 12.06 -15.08 -1.37
CA ASP A 49 11.25 -14.98 -2.57
C ASP A 49 11.65 -13.80 -3.46
N THR A 50 11.90 -12.64 -2.85
CA THR A 50 12.38 -11.44 -3.55
C THR A 50 13.75 -11.71 -4.17
N LEU A 51 14.68 -12.31 -3.42
CA LEU A 51 16.00 -12.67 -3.95
C LEU A 51 15.92 -13.69 -5.09
N GLY A 52 15.06 -14.70 -4.95
CA GLY A 52 14.84 -15.72 -5.98
C GLY A 52 14.31 -15.11 -7.26
N HIS A 53 13.32 -14.22 -7.16
CA HIS A 53 12.75 -13.56 -8.32
C HIS A 53 13.70 -12.56 -8.98
N LEU A 54 14.49 -11.81 -8.19
CA LEU A 54 15.56 -10.95 -8.74
C LEU A 54 16.60 -11.76 -9.51
N ARG A 55 16.99 -12.94 -9.02
CA ARG A 55 17.89 -13.84 -9.76
C ARG A 55 17.27 -14.34 -11.05
N LEU A 56 15.97 -14.65 -11.04
CA LEU A 56 15.24 -15.06 -12.23
C LEU A 56 15.24 -13.96 -13.29
N VAL A 57 14.92 -12.73 -12.89
CA VAL A 57 14.94 -11.54 -13.77
C VAL A 57 16.33 -11.24 -14.32
N TRP A 58 17.39 -11.30 -13.50
CA TRP A 58 18.74 -11.05 -14.01
C TRP A 58 19.32 -12.21 -14.80
N GLY A 59 18.88 -13.44 -14.54
CA GLY A 59 19.26 -14.63 -15.30
C GLY A 59 18.65 -14.67 -16.70
N SER A 60 17.38 -14.24 -16.85
CA SER A 60 16.67 -14.21 -18.14
C SER A 60 17.16 -13.12 -19.09
N ARG A 61 17.80 -12.05 -18.58
CA ARG A 61 18.22 -10.88 -19.38
C ARG A 61 19.29 -11.16 -20.44
N GLY A 62 19.94 -12.34 -20.45
CA GLY A 62 20.63 -12.92 -21.62
C GLY A 62 21.60 -12.04 -22.42
N GLY A 63 22.09 -10.92 -21.87
CA GLY A 63 22.90 -9.92 -22.60
C GLY A 63 22.12 -8.94 -23.49
N ALA A 64 20.81 -9.15 -23.71
CA ALA A 64 19.96 -8.30 -24.55
C ALA A 64 19.77 -6.90 -23.93
N ALA A 65 19.80 -5.86 -24.78
CA ALA A 65 19.53 -4.49 -24.34
C ALA A 65 18.12 -4.44 -23.76
N ALA A 66 18.00 -4.13 -22.47
CA ALA A 66 16.70 -3.92 -21.84
C ALA A 66 15.97 -2.79 -22.57
N ALA A 67 14.67 -2.96 -22.78
CA ALA A 67 13.84 -1.86 -23.24
C ALA A 67 14.02 -0.66 -22.30
N SER A 68 13.88 0.57 -22.82
CA SER A 68 14.10 1.78 -22.00
C SER A 68 13.25 1.77 -20.72
N ASP A 69 12.02 1.29 -20.81
CA ASP A 69 11.06 1.21 -19.71
C ASP A 69 11.40 0.09 -18.70
N GLU A 70 11.88 -1.07 -19.18
CA GLU A 70 12.40 -2.15 -18.32
C GLU A 70 13.60 -1.66 -17.49
N ALA A 71 14.55 -0.97 -18.13
CA ALA A 71 15.73 -0.44 -17.47
C ALA A 71 15.36 0.64 -16.43
N GLU A 72 14.43 1.54 -16.77
CA GLU A 72 13.91 2.57 -15.86
C GLU A 72 13.28 1.93 -14.61
N TYR A 73 12.39 0.96 -14.80
CA TYR A 73 11.75 0.25 -13.70
C TYR A 73 12.74 -0.52 -12.82
N LEU A 74 13.65 -1.30 -13.40
CA LEU A 74 14.62 -2.08 -12.63
C LEU A 74 15.58 -1.19 -11.82
N GLY A 75 16.03 -0.08 -12.40
CA GLY A 75 16.86 0.90 -11.69
C GLY A 75 16.11 1.58 -10.55
N LEU A 76 14.81 1.84 -10.70
CA LEU A 76 13.94 2.33 -9.64
C LEU A 76 13.79 1.27 -8.53
N LEU A 77 13.35 0.06 -8.89
CA LEU A 77 13.14 -1.06 -7.97
C LEU A 77 14.37 -1.32 -7.10
N LEU A 78 15.57 -1.45 -7.70
CA LEU A 78 16.79 -1.75 -6.95
C LEU A 78 17.14 -0.65 -5.95
N ARG A 79 17.02 0.62 -6.32
CA ARG A 79 17.29 1.75 -5.42
C ARG A 79 16.32 1.75 -4.24
N HIS A 80 15.03 1.58 -4.50
CA HIS A 80 14.03 1.59 -3.43
C HIS A 80 14.08 0.33 -2.57
N LEU A 81 14.39 -0.83 -3.16
CA LEU A 81 14.53 -2.07 -2.39
C LEU A 81 15.75 -2.00 -1.45
N LEU A 82 16.83 -1.36 -1.90
CA LEU A 82 18.00 -1.09 -1.05
C LEU A 82 17.63 -0.15 0.10
N ASP A 83 16.97 0.98 -0.17
CA ASP A 83 16.50 1.94 0.85
C ASP A 83 15.60 1.26 1.89
N LYS A 84 14.60 0.47 1.46
CA LYS A 84 13.71 -0.24 2.38
C LYS A 84 14.43 -1.31 3.20
N ALA A 85 15.38 -2.04 2.60
CA ALA A 85 16.20 -3.02 3.31
C ALA A 85 17.13 -2.35 4.34
N ASP A 86 17.77 -1.24 3.99
CA ASP A 86 18.60 -0.47 4.92
C ASP A 86 17.78 0.09 6.08
N ARG A 87 16.59 0.64 5.82
CA ARG A 87 15.66 1.09 6.86
C ARG A 87 15.22 -0.04 7.78
N ALA A 88 14.91 -1.21 7.23
CA ALA A 88 14.53 -2.37 8.04
C ALA A 88 15.69 -2.80 8.96
N VAL A 89 16.91 -2.90 8.42
CA VAL A 89 18.11 -3.23 9.23
C VAL A 89 18.38 -2.17 10.30
N LEU A 90 18.22 -0.89 9.97
CA LEU A 90 18.37 0.21 10.92
C LEU A 90 17.31 0.15 12.03
N LEU A 91 16.07 -0.20 11.70
CA LEU A 91 14.99 -0.36 12.67
C LEU A 91 15.33 -1.41 13.74
N PHE A 92 15.98 -2.52 13.36
CA PHE A 92 16.47 -3.50 14.32
C PHE A 92 17.59 -2.94 15.21
N LYS A 93 18.52 -2.18 14.62
CA LYS A 93 19.65 -1.57 15.34
C LYS A 93 19.17 -0.55 16.38
N ASP A 94 18.19 0.27 16.02
CA ASP A 94 17.67 1.34 16.87
C ASP A 94 16.65 0.82 17.89
N GLY A 95 15.80 -0.13 17.48
CA GLY A 95 14.78 -0.71 18.35
C GLY A 95 15.35 -1.58 19.46
N ARG A 96 16.44 -2.31 19.22
CA ARG A 96 17.06 -3.25 20.18
C ARG A 96 15.98 -4.11 20.87
N GLU A 97 15.88 -4.06 22.20
CA GLU A 97 14.89 -4.81 22.97
C GLU A 97 13.43 -4.49 22.61
N LYS A 98 13.13 -3.28 22.13
CA LYS A 98 11.79 -2.91 21.67
C LYS A 98 11.34 -3.71 20.44
N MET A 99 12.27 -4.32 19.70
CA MET A 99 11.91 -5.24 18.62
C MET A 99 11.23 -6.52 19.13
N PHE A 100 11.41 -6.89 20.39
CA PHE A 100 10.80 -8.10 20.95
C PHE A 100 9.45 -7.83 21.62
N ASP A 101 9.10 -6.56 21.83
CA ASP A 101 7.77 -6.15 22.26
C ASP A 101 6.84 -5.99 21.04
N GLU A 102 5.88 -6.90 20.89
CA GLU A 102 4.91 -6.93 19.79
C GLU A 102 4.08 -5.63 19.67
N ASN A 103 3.86 -4.93 20.80
CA ASN A 103 3.07 -3.70 20.85
C ASN A 103 3.89 -2.43 20.59
N SER A 104 5.22 -2.56 20.48
CA SER A 104 6.11 -1.42 20.32
C SER A 104 5.88 -0.70 18.98
N SER A 105 6.25 0.59 18.93
CA SER A 105 6.27 1.32 17.65
C SER A 105 7.21 0.69 16.63
N HIS A 106 8.31 0.08 17.09
CA HIS A 106 9.29 -0.57 16.22
C HIS A 106 8.72 -1.82 15.56
N ARG A 107 7.94 -2.63 16.30
CA ARG A 107 7.27 -3.80 15.71
C ARG A 107 6.13 -3.46 14.78
N ARG A 108 5.39 -2.39 15.07
CA ARG A 108 4.43 -1.82 14.12
C ARG A 108 5.12 -1.33 12.84
N ASN A 109 6.27 -0.66 12.95
CA ASN A 109 7.04 -0.21 11.80
C ASN A 109 7.63 -1.38 10.98
N LEU A 110 8.07 -2.45 11.64
CA LEU A 110 8.53 -3.66 10.96
C LEU A 110 7.38 -4.27 10.16
N THR A 111 6.18 -4.36 10.74
CA THR A 111 4.97 -4.86 10.05
C THR A 111 4.63 -4.03 8.82
N LYS A 112 4.72 -2.69 8.92
CA LYS A 112 4.54 -1.80 7.76
C LYS A 112 5.59 -2.07 6.67
N LEU A 113 6.85 -2.25 7.04
CA LEU A 113 7.90 -2.61 6.08
C LEU A 113 7.64 -3.98 5.44
N SER A 114 7.18 -4.98 6.20
CA SER A 114 6.77 -6.29 5.67
C SER A 114 5.69 -6.16 4.59
N LEU A 115 4.69 -5.30 4.80
CA LEU A 115 3.66 -5.01 3.79
C LEU A 115 4.27 -4.37 2.54
N ILE A 116 5.16 -3.38 2.70
CA ILE A 116 5.84 -2.75 1.56
C ILE A 116 6.68 -3.78 0.78
N PHE A 117 7.45 -4.65 1.44
CA PHE A 117 8.18 -5.73 0.76
C PHE A 117 7.24 -6.67 0.00
N SER A 118 6.08 -7.00 0.59
CA SER A 118 5.05 -7.81 -0.08
C SER A 118 4.49 -7.11 -1.33
N HIS A 119 4.24 -5.80 -1.28
CA HIS A 119 3.81 -5.01 -2.45
C HIS A 119 4.88 -4.97 -3.53
N MET A 120 6.14 -4.66 -3.17
CA MET A 120 7.26 -4.63 -4.11
C MET A 120 7.48 -5.99 -4.80
N LEU A 121 7.39 -7.10 -4.06
CA LEU A 121 7.49 -8.45 -4.63
C LEU A 121 6.33 -8.77 -5.57
N SER A 122 5.10 -8.37 -5.20
CA SER A 122 3.91 -8.61 -6.01
C SER A 122 3.96 -7.82 -7.31
N GLU A 123 4.39 -6.56 -7.26
CA GLU A 123 4.63 -5.73 -8.42
C GLU A 123 5.71 -6.33 -9.33
N LEU A 124 6.86 -6.67 -8.77
CA LEU A 124 7.97 -7.29 -9.50
C LEU A 124 7.51 -8.57 -10.22
N ARG A 125 6.79 -9.46 -9.53
CA ARG A 125 6.25 -10.70 -10.13
C ARG A 125 5.23 -10.42 -11.23
N SER A 126 4.47 -9.34 -11.12
CA SER A 126 3.44 -8.97 -12.09
C SER A 126 4.01 -8.34 -13.35
N LEU A 127 5.10 -7.57 -13.21
CA LEU A 127 5.80 -6.96 -14.34
C LEU A 127 6.86 -7.89 -14.95
N PHE A 128 7.31 -8.91 -14.22
CA PHE A 128 8.28 -9.90 -14.68
C PHE A 128 7.80 -11.35 -14.50
N PRO A 129 6.65 -11.75 -15.07
CA PRO A 129 6.18 -13.13 -14.97
C PRO A 129 7.22 -14.10 -15.57
N GLY A 130 7.61 -15.10 -14.78
CA GLY A 130 8.69 -16.02 -15.17
C GLY A 130 10.05 -15.35 -15.41
N GLY A 131 10.26 -14.14 -14.87
CA GLY A 131 11.49 -13.36 -15.03
C GLY A 131 11.57 -12.51 -16.30
N HIS A 132 10.53 -12.50 -17.13
CA HIS A 132 10.55 -11.76 -18.40
C HIS A 132 9.72 -10.49 -18.29
N PHE A 133 10.28 -9.36 -18.74
CA PHE A 133 9.57 -8.09 -18.69
C PHE A 133 8.28 -8.14 -19.53
N GLN A 134 7.17 -7.79 -18.90
CA GLN A 134 5.84 -7.64 -19.50
C GLN A 134 5.14 -6.37 -18.99
N GLY A 135 5.90 -5.36 -18.54
CA GLY A 135 5.33 -4.11 -18.06
C GLY A 135 4.68 -3.28 -19.18
N ASP A 136 5.22 -3.37 -20.38
CA ASP A 136 4.72 -2.71 -21.60
C ASP A 136 3.46 -3.36 -22.18
N THR A 137 3.24 -4.62 -21.84
CA THR A 137 2.11 -5.46 -22.28
C THR A 137 1.15 -5.80 -21.13
N TYR A 138 1.36 -5.20 -19.96
CA TYR A 138 0.53 -5.39 -18.78
C TYR A 138 -0.92 -4.98 -19.07
N ARG A 139 -1.86 -5.86 -18.70
CA ARG A 139 -3.29 -5.67 -18.96
C ARG A 139 -3.98 -5.21 -17.68
N LEU A 140 -4.35 -3.93 -17.63
CA LEU A 140 -5.24 -3.45 -16.56
C LEU A 140 -6.58 -4.18 -16.62
N THR A 141 -7.13 -4.42 -15.43
CA THR A 141 -8.37 -5.16 -15.26
C THR A 141 -9.60 -4.32 -15.64
N LYS A 142 -9.58 -3.00 -15.39
CA LYS A 142 -10.68 -2.09 -15.70
C LYS A 142 -10.46 -1.37 -17.03
N SER A 143 -11.38 -1.52 -17.98
CA SER A 143 -11.27 -0.97 -19.34
C SER A 143 -11.09 0.55 -19.37
N ASP A 144 -11.88 1.29 -18.58
CA ASP A 144 -11.82 2.76 -18.57
C ASP A 144 -10.48 3.25 -18.01
N ALA A 145 -9.96 2.58 -16.98
CA ALA A 145 -8.64 2.85 -16.44
C ALA A 145 -7.54 2.49 -17.45
N ALA A 146 -7.69 1.39 -18.20
CA ALA A 146 -6.76 0.98 -19.24
C ALA A 146 -6.69 2.02 -20.38
N GLU A 147 -7.84 2.56 -20.78
CA GLU A 147 -7.93 3.62 -21.78
C GLU A 147 -7.28 4.91 -21.30
N PHE A 148 -7.52 5.30 -20.04
CA PHE A 148 -6.84 6.43 -19.42
C PHE A 148 -5.31 6.26 -19.45
N TRP A 149 -4.80 5.12 -18.95
CA TRP A 149 -3.35 4.89 -18.89
C TRP A 149 -2.71 4.92 -20.28
N ARG A 150 -3.34 4.25 -21.26
CA ARG A 150 -2.85 4.23 -22.64
C ARG A 150 -2.80 5.62 -23.26
N ARG A 151 -3.83 6.45 -23.05
CA ARG A 151 -3.88 7.82 -23.58
C ARG A 151 -2.85 8.74 -22.91
N ALA A 152 -2.66 8.60 -21.60
CA ALA A 152 -1.81 9.48 -20.81
C ALA A 152 -0.31 9.11 -20.88
N PHE A 153 0.00 7.80 -20.91
CA PHE A 153 1.36 7.28 -20.69
C PHE A 153 1.80 6.24 -21.72
N GLY A 154 0.95 5.87 -22.68
CA GLY A 154 1.28 4.88 -23.71
C GLY A 154 1.54 3.49 -23.11
N SER A 155 2.72 2.93 -23.43
CA SER A 155 3.16 1.60 -22.98
C SER A 155 4.12 1.65 -21.77
N ARG A 156 4.21 2.78 -21.06
CA ARG A 156 5.05 2.88 -19.87
C ARG A 156 4.49 2.04 -18.73
N CYS A 157 5.34 1.30 -18.03
CA CYS A 157 4.97 0.53 -16.85
C CYS A 157 5.10 1.32 -15.55
N VAL A 158 5.81 2.46 -15.55
CA VAL A 158 6.00 3.31 -14.38
C VAL A 158 6.13 4.77 -14.78
N VAL A 159 5.55 5.67 -13.97
CA VAL A 159 5.62 7.12 -14.17
C VAL A 159 5.83 7.87 -12.86
N PRO A 160 6.52 9.02 -12.85
CA PRO A 160 6.64 9.85 -11.65
C PRO A 160 5.27 10.32 -11.14
N TRP A 161 5.08 10.40 -9.82
CA TRP A 161 3.84 10.89 -9.21
C TRP A 161 3.40 12.24 -9.76
N SER A 162 4.32 13.16 -10.01
CA SER A 162 4.02 14.49 -10.56
C SER A 162 3.31 14.41 -11.92
N SER A 163 3.80 13.55 -12.81
CA SER A 163 3.22 13.32 -14.14
C SER A 163 1.87 12.59 -14.02
N PHE A 164 1.82 11.56 -13.17
CA PHE A 164 0.57 10.83 -12.91
C PHE A 164 -0.54 11.75 -12.38
N LYS A 165 -0.23 12.53 -11.35
CA LYS A 165 -1.11 13.52 -10.74
C LYS A 165 -1.68 14.48 -11.78
N GLN A 166 -0.83 15.04 -12.65
CA GLN A 166 -1.26 15.99 -13.67
C GLN A 166 -2.29 15.39 -14.63
N GLN A 167 -2.07 14.16 -15.09
CA GLN A 167 -2.99 13.50 -16.02
C GLN A 167 -4.28 13.06 -15.33
N LEU A 168 -4.18 12.50 -14.11
CA LEU A 168 -5.35 12.08 -13.36
C LEU A 168 -6.29 13.27 -13.06
N ARG A 169 -5.75 14.45 -12.77
CA ARG A 169 -6.54 15.67 -12.51
C ARG A 169 -7.40 16.13 -13.69
N GLN A 170 -7.06 15.74 -14.91
CA GLN A 170 -7.84 16.10 -16.11
C GLN A 170 -9.15 15.30 -16.20
N VAL A 171 -9.18 14.11 -15.60
CA VAL A 171 -10.34 13.19 -15.66
C VAL A 171 -11.03 13.01 -14.30
N HIS A 172 -10.31 13.24 -13.20
CA HIS A 172 -10.83 13.21 -11.85
C HIS A 172 -10.38 14.44 -11.06
N SER A 173 -11.33 15.27 -10.65
CA SER A 173 -11.02 16.48 -9.89
C SER A 173 -10.60 16.14 -8.44
N PHE A 174 -9.46 16.67 -8.02
CA PHE A 174 -8.98 16.71 -6.63
C PHE A 174 -8.11 17.95 -6.36
N GLU A 175 -8.06 18.37 -5.10
CA GLU A 175 -7.34 19.54 -4.61
C GLU A 175 -5.84 19.26 -4.49
N GLU A 176 -5.01 20.28 -4.70
CA GLU A 176 -3.58 20.19 -4.34
C GLU A 176 -3.40 20.22 -2.82
N GLY A 177 -2.21 19.82 -2.36
CA GLY A 177 -1.89 19.76 -0.94
C GLY A 177 -2.30 18.43 -0.32
N MET A 178 -3.11 18.46 0.74
CA MET A 178 -3.35 17.30 1.61
C MET A 178 -4.07 16.16 0.92
N GLU A 179 -5.08 16.46 0.10
CA GLU A 179 -5.80 15.42 -0.65
C GLU A 179 -4.88 14.74 -1.67
N SER A 180 -4.07 15.52 -2.39
CA SER A 180 -3.06 14.98 -3.30
C SER A 180 -2.03 14.09 -2.57
N MET A 181 -1.60 14.47 -1.36
CA MET A 181 -0.66 13.68 -0.55
C MET A 181 -1.31 12.39 -0.04
N ALA A 182 -2.56 12.48 0.41
CA ALA A 182 -3.36 11.35 0.85
C ALA A 182 -3.61 10.35 -0.28
N LEU A 183 -3.93 10.85 -1.47
CA LEU A 183 -4.16 10.06 -2.67
C LEU A 183 -2.88 9.34 -3.09
N LYS A 184 -1.75 10.06 -3.16
CA LYS A 184 -0.44 9.46 -3.41
C LYS A 184 -0.13 8.35 -2.40
N SER A 185 -0.33 8.63 -1.12
CA SER A 185 -0.08 7.68 -0.04
C SER A 185 -0.96 6.43 -0.09
N THR A 186 -2.07 6.47 -0.84
CA THR A 186 -2.92 5.30 -1.11
C THR A 186 -2.50 4.56 -2.39
N LEU A 187 -2.04 5.27 -3.42
CA LEU A 187 -1.64 4.73 -4.72
C LEU A 187 -0.23 4.15 -4.74
N ASP A 188 0.74 4.85 -4.17
CA ASP A 188 2.16 4.51 -4.14
C ASP A 188 2.41 3.50 -3.00
N LEU A 189 2.06 2.24 -3.28
CA LEU A 189 2.14 1.10 -2.37
C LEU A 189 3.60 0.72 -2.04
N THR A 190 4.51 0.97 -2.99
CA THR A 190 5.94 0.69 -2.84
C THR A 190 6.72 1.83 -2.19
N CYS A 191 6.07 2.98 -1.97
CA CYS A 191 6.62 4.19 -1.35
C CYS A 191 7.89 4.66 -2.06
N ASN A 192 7.79 4.90 -3.37
CA ASN A 192 8.90 5.21 -4.26
C ASN A 192 8.73 6.51 -5.08
N GLU A 193 7.70 7.32 -4.82
CA GLU A 193 7.39 8.58 -5.53
C GLU A 193 6.98 8.39 -7.01
N HIS A 194 6.74 7.16 -7.43
CA HIS A 194 6.25 6.79 -8.75
C HIS A 194 4.97 5.98 -8.60
N ILE A 195 4.21 5.90 -9.69
CA ILE A 195 3.05 5.03 -9.81
C ILE A 195 3.36 4.05 -10.93
N SER A 196 3.38 2.76 -10.61
CA SER A 196 3.42 1.72 -11.64
C SER A 196 2.03 1.42 -12.20
N ILE A 197 1.99 0.84 -13.40
CA ILE A 197 0.76 0.35 -14.02
C ILE A 197 0.07 -0.72 -13.16
N PHE A 198 0.86 -1.48 -12.40
CA PHE A 198 0.38 -2.44 -11.40
C PHE A 198 -0.28 -1.74 -10.23
N GLU A 199 0.38 -0.78 -9.58
CA GLU A 199 -0.17 -0.01 -8.45
C GLU A 199 -1.47 0.70 -8.85
N PHE A 200 -1.51 1.24 -10.08
CA PHE A 200 -2.71 1.85 -10.63
C PHE A 200 -3.84 0.83 -10.88
N ASP A 201 -3.54 -0.36 -11.41
CA ASP A 201 -4.56 -1.41 -11.55
C ASP A 201 -5.15 -1.80 -10.19
N ILE A 202 -4.30 -2.01 -9.18
CA ILE A 202 -4.72 -2.31 -7.81
C ILE A 202 -5.64 -1.21 -7.26
N PHE A 203 -5.27 0.07 -7.41
CA PHE A 203 -6.09 1.18 -6.94
C PHE A 203 -7.46 1.24 -7.63
N THR A 204 -7.50 1.05 -8.95
CA THR A 204 -8.76 1.10 -9.72
C THR A 204 -9.67 -0.09 -9.44
N LEU A 205 -9.12 -1.25 -9.09
CA LEU A 205 -9.86 -2.40 -8.59
C LEU A 205 -10.49 -2.13 -7.22
N LEU A 206 -9.71 -1.53 -6.30
CA LEU A 206 -10.16 -1.27 -4.93
C LEU A 206 -11.28 -0.22 -4.88
N PHE A 207 -11.16 0.85 -5.67
CA PHE A 207 -12.06 2.03 -5.59
C PHE A 207 -13.00 2.16 -6.78
N GLN A 208 -13.24 1.07 -7.51
CA GLN A 208 -14.20 0.99 -8.61
C GLN A 208 -15.63 1.45 -8.23
N PRO A 209 -16.46 1.91 -9.18
CA PRO A 209 -16.16 2.09 -10.61
C PRO A 209 -15.29 3.31 -10.92
N TRP A 210 -14.69 3.32 -12.12
CA TRP A 210 -13.85 4.42 -12.61
C TRP A 210 -14.54 5.78 -12.55
N SER A 211 -15.81 5.87 -12.99
CA SER A 211 -16.57 7.13 -13.05
C SER A 211 -16.68 7.86 -11.71
N THR A 212 -16.60 7.15 -10.58
CA THR A 212 -16.65 7.72 -9.23
C THR A 212 -15.41 7.41 -8.40
N LEU A 213 -14.28 7.05 -9.05
CA LEU A 213 -13.07 6.53 -8.41
C LEU A 213 -12.63 7.31 -7.17
N LEU A 214 -12.39 8.62 -7.29
CA LEU A 214 -11.92 9.45 -6.17
C LEU A 214 -13.00 9.75 -5.14
N ARG A 215 -14.28 9.69 -5.53
CA ARG A 215 -15.40 9.79 -4.58
C ARG A 215 -15.44 8.52 -3.72
N ASN A 216 -15.34 7.35 -4.35
CA ASN A 216 -15.30 6.07 -3.66
C ASN A 216 -14.09 5.99 -2.72
N TRP A 217 -12.91 6.41 -3.19
CA TRP A 217 -11.70 6.50 -2.35
C TRP A 217 -11.89 7.42 -1.14
N ASN A 218 -12.45 8.62 -1.31
CA ASN A 218 -12.73 9.53 -0.19
C ASN A 218 -13.71 8.91 0.83
N HIS A 219 -14.80 8.31 0.35
CA HIS A 219 -15.79 7.70 1.22
C HIS A 219 -15.26 6.44 1.91
N LEU A 220 -14.43 5.62 1.26
CA LEU A 220 -14.01 4.31 1.75
C LEU A 220 -12.67 4.32 2.49
N ALA A 221 -11.72 5.18 2.13
CA ALA A 221 -10.37 5.17 2.70
C ALA A 221 -10.03 6.43 3.51
N VAL A 222 -10.65 7.57 3.20
CA VAL A 222 -10.38 8.83 3.92
C VAL A 222 -11.33 8.98 5.10
N THR A 223 -12.63 8.88 4.86
CA THR A 223 -13.64 9.27 5.86
C THR A 223 -14.25 8.10 6.63
N HIS A 224 -14.13 6.87 6.15
CA HIS A 224 -14.76 5.72 6.79
C HIS A 224 -14.02 5.27 8.06
N PRO A 225 -14.68 5.19 9.23
CA PRO A 225 -14.04 4.77 10.47
C PRO A 225 -13.63 3.30 10.50
N GLY A 226 -14.29 2.45 9.70
CA GLY A 226 -13.97 1.03 9.57
C GLY A 226 -12.72 0.75 8.72
N TYR A 227 -12.19 1.74 7.98
CA TYR A 227 -10.99 1.53 7.17
C TYR A 227 -9.75 1.52 8.04
N MET A 228 -8.93 0.49 7.85
CA MET A 228 -7.66 0.34 8.53
C MET A 228 -6.53 0.13 7.52
N ALA A 229 -5.73 1.18 7.34
CA ALA A 229 -4.53 1.10 6.51
C ALA A 229 -3.46 0.23 7.20
N PHE A 230 -2.77 -0.61 6.42
CA PHE A 230 -1.60 -1.39 6.87
C PHE A 230 -1.86 -2.30 8.08
N LEU A 231 -3.00 -2.99 8.10
CA LEU A 231 -3.24 -4.07 9.05
C LEU A 231 -3.00 -5.45 8.43
N THR A 232 -2.53 -6.37 9.26
CA THR A 232 -2.45 -7.80 8.92
C THR A 232 -3.69 -8.56 9.38
N TYR A 233 -3.79 -9.83 9.00
CA TYR A 233 -4.86 -10.72 9.49
C TYR A 233 -4.89 -10.79 11.02
N ASP A 234 -3.73 -10.99 11.64
CA ASP A 234 -3.60 -11.10 13.10
C ASP A 234 -3.97 -9.80 13.81
N GLN A 235 -3.60 -8.65 13.25
CA GLN A 235 -3.92 -7.37 13.86
C GLN A 235 -5.40 -7.01 13.71
N VAL A 236 -6.07 -7.45 12.63
CA VAL A 236 -7.53 -7.36 12.53
C VAL A 236 -8.20 -8.14 13.65
N LYS A 237 -7.75 -9.38 13.88
CA LYS A 237 -8.27 -10.22 14.97
C LYS A 237 -8.07 -9.55 16.33
N SER A 238 -6.84 -9.14 16.66
CA SER A 238 -6.53 -8.49 17.94
C SER A 238 -7.29 -7.17 18.15
N ARG A 239 -7.58 -6.43 17.07
CA ARG A 239 -8.37 -5.21 17.14
C ARG A 239 -9.84 -5.50 17.46
N LEU A 240 -10.43 -6.47 16.78
CA LEU A 240 -11.84 -6.84 16.94
C LEU A 240 -12.13 -7.63 18.22
N GLU A 241 -11.13 -8.29 18.81
CA GLU A 241 -11.26 -8.98 20.11
C GLU A 241 -11.77 -8.06 21.22
N LYS A 242 -11.49 -6.76 21.12
CA LYS A 242 -11.98 -5.72 22.06
C LYS A 242 -13.49 -5.49 21.99
N TYR A 243 -14.12 -5.96 20.92
CA TYR A 243 -15.54 -5.80 20.62
C TYR A 243 -16.25 -7.16 20.54
N SER A 244 -15.69 -8.21 21.15
CA SER A 244 -16.24 -9.57 21.14
C SER A 244 -17.66 -9.66 21.72
N ASN A 245 -18.01 -8.76 22.65
CA ASN A 245 -19.34 -8.63 23.21
C ASN A 245 -20.28 -7.70 22.40
N ARG A 246 -19.85 -7.28 21.21
CA ARG A 246 -20.59 -6.37 20.34
C ARG A 246 -20.65 -6.94 18.91
N PRO A 247 -21.51 -7.94 18.67
CA PRO A 247 -21.76 -8.50 17.34
C PRO A 247 -22.06 -7.41 16.31
N GLY A 248 -21.57 -7.61 15.08
CA GLY A 248 -21.68 -6.63 14.00
C GLY A 248 -20.56 -5.58 13.99
N SER A 249 -19.64 -5.59 14.95
CA SER A 249 -18.44 -4.74 14.92
C SER A 249 -17.51 -5.19 13.80
N TYR A 250 -17.06 -4.26 12.95
CA TYR A 250 -16.29 -4.62 11.76
C TYR A 250 -15.22 -3.59 11.40
N ILE A 251 -14.19 -4.06 10.70
CA ILE A 251 -13.15 -3.22 10.07
C ILE A 251 -12.78 -3.85 8.73
N TYR A 252 -12.22 -3.06 7.82
CA TYR A 252 -11.73 -3.57 6.55
C TYR A 252 -10.41 -2.92 6.14
N ARG A 253 -9.70 -3.65 5.27
CA ARG A 253 -8.35 -3.32 4.82
C ARG A 253 -8.08 -3.91 3.44
N LEU A 254 -6.97 -3.52 2.85
CA LEU A 254 -6.45 -4.19 1.66
C LEU A 254 -6.00 -5.62 2.03
N SER A 255 -6.26 -6.57 1.14
CA SER A 255 -5.72 -7.92 1.26
C SER A 255 -4.25 -7.95 0.85
N CYS A 256 -3.40 -8.53 1.69
CA CYS A 256 -1.96 -8.69 1.43
C CYS A 256 -1.66 -9.90 0.53
N THR A 257 -2.56 -10.88 0.44
CA THR A 257 -2.39 -12.10 -0.36
C THR A 257 -3.16 -12.07 -1.68
N ARG A 258 -4.15 -11.17 -1.79
CA ARG A 258 -4.94 -10.95 -3.01
C ARG A 258 -4.97 -9.46 -3.33
N MET A 259 -3.92 -8.96 -4.00
CA MET A 259 -3.81 -7.55 -4.36
C MET A 259 -5.03 -7.12 -5.19
N GLY A 260 -5.53 -5.90 -4.93
CA GLY A 260 -6.73 -5.37 -5.59
C GLY A 260 -8.05 -5.82 -4.96
N GLN A 261 -7.99 -6.65 -3.90
CA GLN A 261 -9.16 -7.09 -3.16
C GLN A 261 -9.16 -6.56 -1.73
N TRP A 262 -10.37 -6.38 -1.19
CA TRP A 262 -10.61 -6.00 0.19
C TRP A 262 -10.72 -7.23 1.09
N ALA A 263 -10.33 -7.08 2.35
CA ALA A 263 -10.60 -8.03 3.41
C ALA A 263 -11.39 -7.34 4.52
N ILE A 264 -12.53 -7.93 4.92
CA ILE A 264 -13.43 -7.41 5.94
C ILE A 264 -13.42 -8.38 7.12
N GLY A 265 -12.98 -7.90 8.29
CA GLY A 265 -13.13 -8.61 9.55
C GLY A 265 -14.36 -8.14 10.30
N HIS A 266 -15.12 -9.05 10.90
CA HIS A 266 -16.26 -8.70 11.74
C HIS A 266 -16.42 -9.66 12.92
N VAL A 267 -17.13 -9.19 13.94
CA VAL A 267 -17.57 -9.96 15.10
C VAL A 267 -18.95 -10.55 14.80
N THR A 268 -19.08 -11.87 14.90
CA THR A 268 -20.31 -12.62 14.68
C THR A 268 -21.21 -12.62 15.93
N GLU A 269 -22.44 -13.15 15.80
CA GLU A 269 -23.41 -13.22 16.90
C GLU A 269 -22.92 -13.99 18.13
N ASP A 270 -22.11 -15.02 17.91
CA ASP A 270 -21.47 -15.81 18.98
C ASP A 270 -20.20 -15.17 19.57
N GLY A 271 -19.84 -13.96 19.12
CA GLY A 271 -18.66 -13.22 19.56
C GLY A 271 -17.34 -13.70 18.93
N SER A 272 -17.38 -14.64 17.99
CA SER A 272 -16.20 -15.03 17.22
C SER A 272 -15.83 -13.98 16.16
N ILE A 273 -14.62 -14.08 15.61
CA ILE A 273 -14.10 -13.10 14.62
C ILE A 273 -13.82 -13.81 13.31
N VAL A 274 -14.48 -13.34 12.25
CA VAL A 274 -14.37 -13.91 10.90
C VAL A 274 -13.86 -12.84 9.93
N GLN A 275 -12.93 -13.21 9.06
CA GLN A 275 -12.45 -12.37 7.97
C GLN A 275 -12.87 -12.94 6.61
N THR A 276 -13.45 -12.11 5.77
CA THR A 276 -13.95 -12.48 4.42
C THR A 276 -13.35 -11.57 3.36
N ILE A 277 -13.34 -12.04 2.12
CA ILE A 277 -12.92 -11.27 0.94
C ILE A 277 -14.14 -11.20 0.00
N PRO A 278 -14.74 -10.01 -0.21
CA PRO A 278 -15.84 -9.88 -1.15
C PRO A 278 -15.41 -10.27 -2.56
N HIS A 279 -16.16 -11.17 -3.19
CA HIS A 279 -15.89 -11.67 -4.53
C HIS A 279 -16.75 -10.92 -5.57
N ASN A 280 -16.11 -10.34 -6.59
CA ASN A 280 -16.77 -9.67 -7.72
C ASN A 280 -17.76 -8.54 -7.35
N THR A 281 -17.66 -7.98 -6.14
CA THR A 281 -18.54 -6.92 -5.66
C THR A 281 -17.70 -5.72 -5.20
N PRO A 282 -17.99 -4.48 -5.67
CA PRO A 282 -17.39 -3.26 -5.13
C PRO A 282 -17.57 -3.16 -3.62
N LEU A 283 -16.56 -2.67 -2.90
CA LEU A 283 -16.58 -2.66 -1.42
C LEU A 283 -17.82 -1.95 -0.86
N TYR A 284 -18.19 -0.79 -1.40
CA TYR A 284 -19.34 -0.04 -0.88
C TYR A 284 -20.64 -0.85 -0.97
N GLN A 285 -20.83 -1.66 -2.02
CA GLN A 285 -22.00 -2.53 -2.14
C GLN A 285 -21.97 -3.66 -1.11
N ALA A 286 -20.80 -4.29 -0.92
CA ALA A 286 -20.62 -5.32 0.11
C ALA A 286 -20.90 -4.77 1.52
N LEU A 287 -20.46 -3.54 1.81
CA LEU A 287 -20.73 -2.87 3.09
C LEU A 287 -22.21 -2.52 3.27
N VAL A 288 -22.87 -1.98 2.24
CA VAL A 288 -24.32 -1.70 2.28
C VAL A 288 -25.13 -2.98 2.46
N GLN A 289 -24.76 -4.05 1.76
CA GLN A 289 -25.43 -5.35 1.90
C GLN A 289 -25.23 -5.93 3.30
N GLY A 290 -23.99 -5.99 3.80
CA GLY A 290 -23.73 -6.50 5.13
C GLY A 290 -24.34 -5.65 6.25
N TYR A 291 -24.55 -4.34 6.04
CA TYR A 291 -25.35 -3.53 6.96
C TYR A 291 -26.82 -3.96 6.98
N ARG A 292 -27.44 -4.18 5.81
CA ARG A 292 -28.83 -4.65 5.70
C ARG A 292 -29.05 -6.03 6.30
N GLU A 293 -28.04 -6.89 6.20
CA GLU A 293 -28.03 -8.23 6.77
C GLU A 293 -27.69 -8.27 8.27
N GLY A 294 -27.38 -7.12 8.89
CA GLY A 294 -27.04 -7.04 10.32
C GLY A 294 -25.60 -7.43 10.66
N VAL A 295 -24.75 -7.66 9.67
CA VAL A 295 -23.37 -8.17 9.83
C VAL A 295 -22.34 -7.04 10.00
N TYR A 296 -22.52 -5.90 9.33
CA TYR A 296 -21.58 -4.76 9.35
C TYR A 296 -22.25 -3.52 9.94
N LEU A 297 -22.37 -3.49 11.26
CA LEU A 297 -23.13 -2.47 11.99
C LEU A 297 -22.25 -1.41 12.64
N TYR A 298 -21.15 -1.82 13.28
CA TYR A 298 -20.34 -0.94 14.14
C TYR A 298 -18.93 -0.80 13.59
N PRO A 299 -18.66 0.16 12.69
CA PRO A 299 -17.34 0.31 12.09
C PRO A 299 -16.33 0.70 13.17
N ASP A 300 -15.32 -0.14 13.35
CA ASP A 300 -14.35 -0.02 14.44
C ASP A 300 -15.01 0.07 15.83
N GLY A 301 -16.13 -0.65 16.01
CA GLY A 301 -16.91 -0.69 17.25
C GLY A 301 -17.69 0.58 17.56
N ARG A 302 -17.74 1.56 16.63
CA ARG A 302 -18.46 2.84 16.81
C ARG A 302 -19.96 2.69 16.57
N ASP A 303 -20.76 3.51 17.25
CA ASP A 303 -22.23 3.48 17.15
C ASP A 303 -22.75 4.01 15.80
N ILE A 304 -21.98 4.89 15.15
CA ILE A 304 -22.40 5.55 13.90
C ILE A 304 -21.75 4.84 12.71
N ASN A 305 -22.59 4.21 11.89
CA ASN A 305 -22.19 3.64 10.60
C ASN A 305 -22.45 4.64 9.47
N PRO A 306 -21.44 5.02 8.66
CA PRO A 306 -21.66 5.92 7.53
C PRO A 306 -22.60 5.32 6.48
N ASP A 307 -23.54 6.12 5.97
CA ASP A 307 -24.37 5.70 4.85
C ASP A 307 -23.61 5.78 3.52
N LEU A 308 -23.34 4.62 2.93
CA LEU A 308 -22.67 4.48 1.64
C LEU A 308 -23.65 4.34 0.46
N SER A 309 -24.97 4.38 0.69
CA SER A 309 -25.99 4.26 -0.35
C SER A 309 -25.87 5.35 -1.42
N CYS A 310 -25.33 6.51 -1.06
CA CYS A 310 -25.05 7.60 -1.99
C CYS A 310 -24.04 7.25 -3.09
N LEU A 311 -23.22 6.19 -2.91
CA LEU A 311 -22.29 5.66 -3.91
C LEU A 311 -22.96 4.70 -4.90
N CYS A 312 -24.16 4.19 -4.57
CA CYS A 312 -24.95 3.33 -5.45
C CYS A 312 -25.79 4.13 -6.46
N GLU A 313 -26.02 5.42 -6.21
CA GLU A 313 -26.80 6.31 -7.09
C GLU A 313 -25.92 6.91 -8.21
N SER A 314 -26.49 7.04 -9.42
CA SER A 314 -25.83 7.68 -10.56
C SER A 314 -25.55 9.17 -10.31
N VAL A 315 -24.26 9.53 -10.20
CA VAL A 315 -23.51 10.80 -10.41
C VAL A 315 -24.11 12.18 -10.04
N ASN A 316 -25.32 12.31 -9.48
CA ASN A 316 -25.93 13.63 -9.24
C ASN A 316 -25.78 14.21 -7.83
N LYS A 317 -24.98 13.59 -6.93
CA LYS A 317 -24.74 14.14 -5.58
C LYS A 317 -23.28 14.58 -5.42
N GLY A 318 -23.12 15.86 -5.08
CA GLY A 318 -21.86 16.59 -5.02
C GLY A 318 -20.80 15.96 -4.12
N ARG A 319 -19.55 16.35 -4.39
CA ARG A 319 -18.36 15.88 -3.68
C ARG A 319 -18.35 16.35 -2.23
N ILE A 320 -18.04 15.44 -1.30
CA ILE A 320 -17.79 15.82 0.09
C ILE A 320 -16.46 16.58 0.14
N LYS A 321 -16.51 17.85 0.55
CA LYS A 321 -15.31 18.63 0.82
C LYS A 321 -14.80 18.24 2.21
N VAL A 322 -13.69 17.51 2.24
CA VAL A 322 -12.97 17.17 3.47
C VAL A 322 -12.23 18.42 3.94
N THR A 323 -12.70 19.03 5.03
CA THR A 323 -12.18 20.30 5.55
C THR A 323 -11.14 20.14 6.66
N GLN A 324 -11.00 18.95 7.24
CA GLN A 324 -10.11 18.71 8.39
C GLN A 324 -8.94 17.79 8.04
N VAL A 325 -7.72 18.22 8.37
CA VAL A 325 -6.48 17.46 8.21
C VAL A 325 -6.54 16.07 8.87
N THR A 326 -7.24 15.98 10.01
CA THR A 326 -7.42 14.74 10.77
C THR A 326 -8.10 13.63 9.97
N GLN A 327 -8.95 13.98 8.99
CA GLN A 327 -9.64 13.00 8.15
C GLN A 327 -8.69 12.33 7.14
N TYR A 328 -7.57 12.94 6.78
CA TYR A 328 -6.57 12.32 5.91
C TYR A 328 -5.57 11.43 6.66
N LEU A 329 -5.54 11.45 8.00
CA LEU A 329 -4.58 10.67 8.80
C LEU A 329 -4.57 9.16 8.50
N PRO A 330 -5.71 8.47 8.26
CA PRO A 330 -5.70 7.04 7.97
C PRO A 330 -4.79 6.68 6.79
N VAL A 331 -4.91 7.45 5.69
CA VAL A 331 -4.14 7.24 4.46
C VAL A 331 -2.76 7.90 4.50
N LEU A 332 -2.57 8.97 5.28
CA LEU A 332 -1.28 9.65 5.42
C LEU A 332 -0.29 8.93 6.34
N SER A 333 -0.78 8.14 7.30
CA SER A 333 0.05 7.33 8.20
C SER A 333 0.76 6.14 7.52
N VAL A 334 0.48 5.94 6.23
CA VAL A 334 0.96 4.86 5.37
C VAL A 334 2.44 5.04 5.00
N GLN A 335 2.84 6.23 4.52
CA GLN A 335 4.15 6.41 3.91
C GLN A 335 5.29 6.77 4.88
N ARG A 336 4.99 7.07 6.16
CA ARG A 336 6.03 7.41 7.15
C ARG A 336 5.83 6.66 8.47
N PRO A 337 6.86 5.96 8.99
CA PRO A 337 6.87 5.44 10.35
C PRO A 337 7.05 6.61 11.32
N VAL A 338 5.99 7.37 11.60
CA VAL A 338 6.02 8.37 12.68
C VAL A 338 5.46 7.72 13.94
N SER A 339 6.23 7.81 15.04
CA SER A 339 5.73 7.54 16.38
C SER A 339 4.61 8.54 16.69
N VAL A 340 3.37 8.06 16.71
CA VAL A 340 2.16 8.87 17.02
C VAL A 340 2.17 9.43 18.45
N SER A 341 3.14 9.06 19.28
CA SER A 341 3.28 9.47 20.68
C SER A 341 3.79 10.90 20.91
N VAL A 342 3.89 11.75 19.88
CA VAL A 342 4.34 13.17 20.01
C VAL A 342 3.24 14.18 19.65
N LEU A 343 2.03 13.74 19.28
CA LEU A 343 0.92 14.65 19.00
C LEU A 343 0.15 14.97 20.29
N THR A 344 0.63 15.94 21.06
CA THR A 344 -0.19 16.66 22.04
C THR A 344 -1.11 17.65 21.31
N PRO A 345 -2.28 17.99 21.87
CA PRO A 345 -3.30 18.76 21.17
C PRO A 345 -2.99 20.26 21.24
N LEU A 346 -1.95 20.75 20.57
CA LEU A 346 -1.72 22.19 20.43
C LEU A 346 -1.23 22.59 19.03
N SER A 347 -2.14 23.27 18.33
CA SER A 347 -1.98 24.09 17.12
C SER A 347 -1.71 23.36 15.78
N LEU A 348 -2.60 23.64 14.82
CA LEU A 348 -2.52 23.23 13.41
C LEU A 348 -1.22 23.69 12.71
N SER A 349 -0.52 24.69 13.27
CA SER A 349 0.78 25.17 12.79
C SER A 349 1.95 24.21 13.08
N ALA A 350 1.87 23.40 14.15
CA ALA A 350 2.91 22.40 14.46
C ALA A 350 2.87 21.22 13.48
N VAL A 351 1.68 20.84 12.98
CA VAL A 351 1.53 19.85 11.91
C VAL A 351 2.18 20.38 10.62
N PHE A 352 2.00 21.66 10.29
CA PHE A 352 2.65 22.28 9.13
C PHE A 352 4.18 22.30 9.23
N MET A 353 4.75 22.65 10.40
CA MET A 353 6.21 22.61 10.57
C MET A 353 6.77 21.17 10.57
N TYR A 354 6.11 20.21 11.24
CA TYR A 354 6.61 18.84 11.29
C TYR A 354 6.53 18.13 9.92
N TRP A 355 5.54 18.50 9.10
CA TRP A 355 5.38 17.98 7.73
C TRP A 355 6.28 18.68 6.71
N SER A 356 6.58 19.98 6.88
CA SER A 356 7.48 20.76 6.01
C SER A 356 8.97 20.48 6.29
N VAL A 357 9.35 20.19 7.53
CA VAL A 357 10.78 20.02 7.92
C VAL A 357 11.35 18.67 7.50
N GLN A 358 10.53 17.62 7.34
CA GLN A 358 11.01 16.32 6.84
C GLN A 358 11.13 16.21 5.31
N SER A 359 10.73 17.24 4.56
CA SER A 359 11.09 17.35 3.13
C SER A 359 12.43 18.08 2.91
N VAL A 360 13.07 18.58 3.98
CA VAL A 360 14.35 19.32 3.90
C VAL A 360 15.51 18.57 4.57
N CYS A 361 15.24 17.58 5.43
CA CYS A 361 16.28 16.74 6.03
C CYS A 361 16.24 15.32 5.46
N LEU A 362 16.85 15.12 4.28
CA LEU A 362 17.44 13.85 3.79
C LEU A 362 18.13 14.14 2.44
N TYR A 363 19.23 14.90 2.50
CA TYR A 363 20.40 14.65 1.67
C TYR A 363 21.30 13.65 2.39
#